data_AF-A0A6J6IPR5-F1
#
_entry.id   AF-A0A6J6IPR5-F1
#
_cell.length_a   1.000
_cell.length_b   1.000
_cell.length_c   1.000
_cell.angle_alpha   90.00
_cell.angle_beta   90.00
_cell.angle_gamma   90.00
#
_symmetry.space_group_name_H-M   'P 1'
#
loop_
_entity.id
_entity.type
_entity.pdbx_description
1 polymer ?
#
loop_
_entity_poly.entity_id
_entity_poly.type
_entity_poly.pdbx_seq_one_letter_code
_entity_poly.pdbx_strand_id
1 'polypeptide(L)'
;MAHIPTSTAQPTSAPSTSPPPDQLVWTTVGAGPSRQIIDEWTRYARRPAIVRHVNSWGFMPRPIEHLDEVLELAGFGRAIDDSDGDQFLWHLVREAEHDEIAARIVLHRMMPSIMNMARRRSRVFQGGLEMAINDAVGTAWMIIRTFPHHRRPRKIAANIAKDTEYYAFVRQHRLKRVREQQVGDEMLQGTYEYQLAHGDSEDFDNAMAEAEENGVKAHHIELLNRLANGEHSRDIAATEGVSARTVRQYRKDAVEEVRRVLLNG
;
A
#
# COMPACT_ATOMS: atom_id res chain seq x y z
N MET A 1 38.62 24.45 -60.38
CA MET A 1 37.74 24.99 -59.33
C MET A 1 36.46 24.16 -59.33
N ALA A 2 36.38 23.16 -58.46
CA ALA A 2 35.28 22.20 -58.42
C ALA A 2 34.27 22.63 -57.34
N HIS A 3 33.01 22.82 -57.74
CA HIS A 3 31.88 23.07 -56.86
C HIS A 3 31.49 21.78 -56.12
N ILE A 4 31.54 21.80 -54.79
CA ILE A 4 30.97 20.76 -53.92
C ILE A 4 29.56 21.23 -53.54
N PRO A 5 28.49 20.46 -53.82
CA PRO A 5 27.16 20.79 -53.33
C PRO A 5 27.02 20.39 -51.85
N THR A 6 26.69 21.37 -51.01
CA THR A 6 26.35 21.17 -49.60
C THR A 6 24.98 20.49 -49.51
N SER A 7 24.97 19.20 -49.21
CA SER A 7 23.76 18.43 -48.89
C SER A 7 23.30 18.80 -47.48
N THR A 8 22.31 19.69 -47.39
CA THR A 8 21.60 19.99 -46.15
C THR A 8 20.79 18.77 -45.73
N ALA A 9 21.33 17.98 -44.78
CA ALA A 9 20.57 16.95 -44.10
C ALA A 9 19.42 17.61 -43.31
N GLN A 10 18.18 17.35 -43.71
CA GLN A 10 17.00 17.72 -42.93
C GLN A 10 17.06 16.97 -41.59
N PRO A 11 16.78 17.63 -40.45
CA PRO A 11 16.65 16.95 -39.18
C PRO A 11 15.45 16.00 -39.26
N THR A 12 15.71 14.72 -38.97
CA THR A 12 14.71 13.68 -38.75
C THR A 12 13.63 14.22 -37.82
N SER A 13 12.42 14.36 -38.35
CA SER A 13 11.23 14.75 -37.59
C SER A 13 11.05 13.80 -36.42
N ALA A 14 11.00 14.36 -35.21
CA ALA A 14 10.59 13.62 -34.03
C ALA A 14 9.20 12.97 -34.28
N PRO A 15 8.98 11.71 -33.86
CA PRO A 15 7.69 11.06 -34.07
C PRO A 15 6.60 11.90 -33.40
N SER A 16 5.54 12.18 -34.17
CA SER A 16 4.40 12.98 -33.73
C SER A 16 3.75 12.38 -32.48
N THR A 17 3.83 13.10 -31.37
CA THR A 17 3.36 12.71 -30.03
C THR A 17 1.83 12.88 -29.85
N SER A 18 1.05 12.74 -30.92
CA SER A 18 -0.40 12.93 -30.86
C SER A 18 -1.11 11.57 -30.80
N PRO A 19 -2.09 11.38 -29.91
CA PRO A 19 -2.92 10.17 -29.91
C PRO A 19 -3.63 9.99 -31.25
N PRO A 20 -3.83 8.74 -31.72
CA PRO A 20 -4.74 8.48 -32.84
C PRO A 20 -6.14 9.00 -32.50
N PRO A 21 -6.86 9.63 -33.44
CA PRO A 21 -8.16 10.25 -33.15
C PRO A 21 -9.23 9.27 -32.64
N ASP A 22 -9.07 7.97 -32.91
CA ASP A 22 -10.07 6.93 -32.63
C ASP A 22 -9.68 5.95 -31.50
N GLN A 23 -8.66 6.26 -30.68
CA GLN A 23 -8.21 5.35 -29.61
C GLN A 23 -8.27 5.98 -28.21
N LEU A 24 -9.05 5.37 -27.31
CA LEU A 24 -9.08 5.79 -25.90
C LEU A 24 -7.82 5.39 -25.13
N VAL A 25 -7.16 4.30 -25.51
CA VAL A 25 -5.97 3.77 -24.84
C VAL A 25 -4.74 3.94 -25.73
N TRP A 26 -3.79 4.76 -25.28
CA TRP A 26 -2.54 5.04 -26.00
C TRP A 26 -1.39 5.37 -25.03
N THR A 27 -0.15 5.31 -25.51
CA THR A 27 1.05 5.67 -24.74
C THR A 27 2.07 6.38 -25.60
N THR A 28 2.80 7.32 -24.99
CA THR A 28 3.96 7.98 -25.58
C THR A 28 5.26 7.19 -25.36
N VAL A 29 5.23 6.13 -24.53
CA VAL A 29 6.41 5.31 -24.23
C VAL A 29 6.61 4.28 -25.35
N GLY A 30 7.77 4.33 -26.01
CA GLY A 30 8.07 3.52 -27.19
C GLY A 30 8.38 2.04 -26.93
N ALA A 31 8.62 1.64 -25.68
CA ALA A 31 8.95 0.25 -25.32
C ALA A 31 8.50 -0.09 -23.88
N GLY A 32 8.54 -1.38 -23.53
CA GLY A 32 8.27 -1.86 -22.19
C GLY A 32 6.80 -2.25 -21.91
N PRO A 33 6.48 -2.56 -20.65
CA PRO A 33 5.21 -3.19 -20.25
C PRO A 33 3.98 -2.37 -20.63
N SER A 34 4.04 -1.04 -20.49
CA SER A 34 2.96 -0.14 -20.89
C SER A 34 2.65 -0.26 -22.38
N ARG A 35 3.68 -0.37 -23.23
CA ARG A 35 3.52 -0.48 -24.67
C ARG A 35 2.93 -1.83 -25.05
N GLN A 36 3.40 -2.92 -24.43
CA GLN A 36 2.89 -4.27 -24.66
C GLN A 36 1.39 -4.38 -24.34
N ILE A 37 0.95 -3.80 -23.23
CA ILE A 37 -0.46 -3.78 -22.80
C ILE A 37 -1.32 -3.00 -23.80
N ILE A 38 -0.81 -1.88 -24.33
CA ILE A 38 -1.55 -1.05 -25.30
C ILE A 38 -1.59 -1.68 -26.69
N ASP A 39 -0.50 -2.31 -27.12
CA ASP A 39 -0.48 -3.09 -28.36
C ASP A 39 -1.42 -4.30 -28.26
N GLU A 40 -1.50 -4.93 -27.09
CA GLU A 40 -2.49 -5.97 -26.80
C GLU A 40 -3.92 -5.42 -26.91
N TRP A 41 -4.21 -4.25 -26.34
CA TRP A 41 -5.53 -3.61 -26.48
C TRP A 41 -5.91 -3.37 -27.92
N THR A 42 -4.99 -2.82 -28.72
CA THR A 42 -5.25 -2.54 -30.14
C THR A 42 -5.61 -3.82 -30.91
N ARG A 43 -4.99 -4.96 -30.56
CA ARG A 43 -5.34 -6.27 -31.13
C ARG A 43 -6.67 -6.82 -30.62
N TYR A 44 -7.02 -6.55 -29.36
CA TYR A 44 -8.19 -7.14 -28.71
C TYR A 44 -9.47 -6.36 -29.01
N ALA A 45 -9.38 -5.03 -29.13
CA ALA A 45 -10.51 -4.12 -29.12
C ALA A 45 -11.54 -4.36 -30.23
N ARG A 46 -11.10 -4.94 -31.37
CA ARG A 46 -11.96 -5.26 -32.53
C ARG A 46 -12.06 -6.75 -32.82
N ARG A 47 -11.48 -7.63 -32.00
CA ARG A 47 -11.45 -9.06 -32.31
C ARG A 47 -12.88 -9.64 -32.18
N PRO A 48 -13.50 -10.19 -33.24
CA PRO A 48 -14.91 -10.56 -33.20
C PRO A 48 -15.27 -11.58 -32.12
N ALA A 49 -14.36 -12.52 -31.83
CA ALA A 49 -14.55 -13.50 -30.76
C ALA A 49 -14.61 -12.83 -29.37
N ILE A 50 -13.80 -11.81 -29.13
CA ILE A 50 -13.76 -11.07 -27.86
C ILE A 50 -15.01 -10.19 -27.73
N VAL A 51 -15.39 -9.49 -28.81
CA VAL A 51 -16.62 -8.67 -28.82
C VAL A 51 -17.86 -9.54 -28.58
N ARG A 52 -17.97 -10.70 -29.23
CA ARG A 52 -19.06 -11.65 -28.97
C ARG A 52 -19.07 -12.14 -27.53
N HIS A 53 -17.90 -12.43 -26.97
CA HIS A 53 -17.76 -12.85 -25.59
C HIS A 53 -18.23 -11.76 -24.61
N VAL A 54 -17.78 -10.52 -24.79
CA VAL A 54 -18.24 -9.38 -23.98
C VAL A 54 -19.75 -9.15 -24.12
N ASN A 55 -20.28 -9.24 -25.33
CA ASN A 55 -21.72 -9.13 -25.59
C ASN A 55 -22.56 -10.26 -24.96
N SER A 56 -21.93 -11.35 -24.51
CA SER A 56 -22.61 -12.44 -23.81
C SER A 56 -22.79 -12.17 -22.30
N TRP A 57 -22.09 -11.18 -21.74
CA TRP A 57 -22.23 -10.83 -20.33
C TRP A 57 -23.63 -10.29 -20.02
N GLY A 58 -24.30 -10.89 -19.04
CA GLY A 58 -25.70 -10.58 -18.72
C GLY A 58 -25.96 -9.20 -18.11
N PHE A 59 -24.92 -8.42 -17.82
CA PHE A 59 -25.04 -7.05 -17.31
C PHE A 59 -24.77 -5.98 -18.37
N MET A 60 -24.52 -6.37 -19.63
CA MET A 60 -24.33 -5.41 -20.72
C MET A 60 -25.64 -4.66 -21.00
N PRO A 61 -25.63 -3.32 -20.97
CA PRO A 61 -26.84 -2.53 -21.22
C PRO A 61 -27.26 -2.55 -22.69
N ARG A 62 -26.31 -2.82 -23.58
CA ARG A 62 -26.48 -2.92 -25.03
C ARG A 62 -25.32 -3.72 -25.63
N PRO A 63 -25.50 -4.31 -26.82
CA PRO A 63 -24.38 -4.83 -27.59
C PRO A 63 -23.38 -3.72 -27.92
N ILE A 64 -22.10 -4.09 -27.94
CA ILE A 64 -20.98 -3.26 -28.36
C ILE A 64 -20.36 -3.81 -29.65
N GLU A 65 -19.67 -2.94 -30.37
CA GLU A 65 -18.87 -3.27 -31.55
C GLU A 65 -17.37 -3.12 -31.27
N HIS A 66 -17.01 -2.35 -30.24
CA HIS A 66 -15.64 -2.07 -29.84
C HIS A 66 -15.46 -2.08 -28.31
N LEU A 67 -14.33 -2.59 -27.82
CA LEU A 67 -14.07 -2.64 -26.37
C LEU A 67 -13.94 -1.25 -25.71
N ASP A 68 -13.59 -0.22 -26.47
CA ASP A 68 -13.56 1.17 -25.98
C ASP A 68 -14.93 1.61 -25.44
N GLU A 69 -16.02 1.11 -26.00
CA GLU A 69 -17.37 1.39 -25.49
C GLU A 69 -17.57 0.83 -24.07
N VAL A 70 -16.90 -0.28 -23.72
CA VAL A 70 -16.93 -0.84 -22.37
C VAL A 70 -16.14 0.05 -21.40
N LEU A 71 -15.04 0.66 -21.86
CA LEU A 71 -14.29 1.62 -21.06
C LEU A 71 -15.13 2.86 -20.77
N GLU A 72 -15.86 3.37 -21.76
CA GLU A 72 -16.79 4.49 -21.59
C GLU A 72 -17.93 4.15 -20.63
N LEU A 73 -18.53 2.96 -20.77
CA LEU A 73 -19.54 2.45 -19.84
C LEU A 73 -18.98 2.34 -18.41
N ALA A 74 -17.69 2.01 -18.26
CA ALA A 74 -16.99 1.98 -16.97
C ALA A 74 -16.51 3.37 -16.49
N GLY A 75 -16.99 4.46 -17.09
CA GLY A 75 -16.68 5.83 -16.70
C GLY A 75 -15.30 6.33 -17.14
N PHE A 76 -14.63 5.69 -18.10
CA PHE A 76 -13.36 6.20 -18.64
C PHE A 76 -13.58 7.58 -19.28
N GLY A 77 -12.75 8.55 -18.93
CA GLY A 77 -12.87 9.93 -19.42
C GLY A 77 -14.06 10.74 -18.86
N ARG A 78 -14.88 10.16 -17.98
CA ARG A 78 -16.02 10.84 -17.35
C ARG A 78 -15.65 11.52 -16.03
N ALA A 79 -16.61 12.27 -15.47
CA ALA A 79 -16.45 12.97 -14.20
C ALA A 79 -16.14 12.01 -13.03
N ILE A 80 -15.50 12.53 -11.97
CA ILE A 80 -15.05 11.73 -10.82
C ILE A 80 -16.22 11.10 -10.04
N ASP A 81 -17.39 11.73 -10.10
CA ASP A 81 -18.62 11.35 -9.41
C ASP A 81 -19.63 10.61 -10.31
N ASP A 82 -19.19 10.11 -11.47
CA ASP A 82 -19.99 9.27 -12.37
C ASP A 82 -20.43 7.96 -11.70
N SER A 83 -21.63 7.96 -11.12
CA SER A 83 -22.20 6.82 -10.40
C SER A 83 -22.49 5.63 -11.31
N ASP A 84 -22.90 5.90 -12.54
CA ASP A 84 -23.26 4.87 -13.52
C ASP A 84 -22.01 4.15 -13.99
N GLY A 85 -20.94 4.91 -14.27
CA GLY A 85 -19.62 4.37 -14.56
C GLY A 85 -19.04 3.55 -13.41
N ASP A 86 -19.17 4.01 -12.16
CA ASP A 86 -18.72 3.27 -10.98
C ASP A 86 -19.51 1.96 -10.78
N GLN A 87 -20.82 1.98 -11.01
CA GLN A 87 -21.67 0.80 -10.94
C GLN A 87 -21.34 -0.21 -12.04
N PHE A 88 -21.14 0.24 -13.27
CA PHE A 88 -20.73 -0.64 -14.37
C PHE A 88 -19.34 -1.25 -14.09
N LEU A 89 -18.41 -0.46 -13.55
CA LEU A 89 -17.10 -0.95 -13.13
C LEU A 89 -17.20 -1.98 -12.00
N TRP A 90 -18.17 -1.87 -11.08
CA TRP A 90 -18.45 -2.90 -10.08
C TRP A 90 -18.84 -4.24 -10.72
N HIS A 91 -19.72 -4.22 -11.73
CA HIS A 91 -20.08 -5.43 -12.47
C HIS A 91 -18.88 -6.04 -13.19
N LEU A 92 -18.05 -5.21 -13.85
CA LEU A 92 -16.83 -5.67 -14.52
C LEU A 92 -15.84 -6.31 -13.54
N VAL A 93 -15.66 -5.74 -12.35
CA VAL A 93 -14.73 -6.28 -11.34
C VAL A 93 -15.24 -7.58 -10.75
N ARG A 94 -16.57 -7.73 -10.58
CA ARG A 94 -17.17 -9.01 -10.22
C ARG A 94 -16.93 -10.07 -11.30
N GLU A 95 -17.10 -9.71 -12.57
CA GLU A 95 -16.84 -10.62 -13.69
C GLU A 95 -15.35 -11.00 -13.80
N ALA A 96 -14.47 -10.03 -13.55
CA ALA A 96 -13.01 -10.19 -13.59
C ALA A 96 -12.46 -11.23 -12.60
N GLU A 97 -13.23 -11.64 -11.59
CA GLU A 97 -12.86 -12.75 -10.71
C GLU A 97 -12.60 -14.03 -11.53
N HIS A 98 -13.45 -14.28 -12.54
CA HIS A 98 -13.46 -15.51 -13.33
C HIS A 98 -13.14 -15.29 -14.81
N ASP A 99 -13.32 -14.06 -15.30
CA ASP A 99 -13.17 -13.71 -16.71
C ASP A 99 -11.90 -12.88 -16.95
N GLU A 100 -11.00 -13.41 -17.77
CA GLU A 100 -9.73 -12.77 -18.08
C GLU A 100 -9.87 -11.53 -19.00
N ILE A 101 -10.92 -11.48 -19.83
CA ILE A 101 -11.22 -10.31 -20.68
C ILE A 101 -11.73 -9.18 -19.79
N ALA A 102 -12.64 -9.46 -18.84
CA ALA A 102 -13.10 -8.46 -17.88
C ALA A 102 -11.93 -7.88 -17.06
N ALA A 103 -11.03 -8.74 -16.56
CA ALA A 103 -9.84 -8.30 -15.83
C ALA A 103 -8.95 -7.36 -16.67
N ARG A 104 -8.76 -7.67 -17.96
CA ARG A 104 -8.02 -6.81 -18.89
C ARG A 104 -8.70 -5.47 -19.10
N ILE A 105 -10.02 -5.44 -19.31
CA ILE A 105 -10.77 -4.19 -19.49
C ILE A 105 -10.64 -3.31 -18.25
N VAL A 106 -10.77 -3.88 -17.04
CA VAL A 106 -10.56 -3.15 -15.79
C VAL A 106 -9.12 -2.63 -15.69
N LEU A 107 -8.12 -3.44 -16.05
CA LEU A 107 -6.72 -2.97 -16.04
C LEU A 107 -6.55 -1.75 -16.95
N HIS A 108 -7.07 -1.79 -18.17
CA HIS A 108 -7.04 -0.67 -19.12
C HIS A 108 -7.76 0.56 -18.59
N ARG A 109 -8.94 0.38 -17.97
CA ARG A 109 -9.69 1.44 -17.30
C ARG A 109 -8.85 2.12 -16.21
N MET A 110 -8.00 1.37 -15.53
CA MET A 110 -7.16 1.83 -14.42
C MET A 110 -5.80 2.40 -14.87
N MET A 111 -5.36 2.15 -16.11
CA MET A 111 -4.04 2.54 -16.62
C MET A 111 -3.66 4.00 -16.37
N PRO A 112 -4.53 5.01 -16.59
CA PRO A 112 -4.16 6.40 -16.32
C PRO A 112 -3.77 6.63 -14.86
N SER A 113 -4.50 6.03 -13.92
CA SER A 113 -4.22 6.15 -12.49
C SER A 113 -2.95 5.40 -12.08
N ILE A 114 -2.73 4.20 -12.64
CA ILE A 114 -1.55 3.36 -12.42
C ILE A 114 -0.29 4.09 -12.90
N MET A 115 -0.32 4.63 -14.12
CA MET A 115 0.79 5.38 -14.70
C MET A 115 1.09 6.65 -13.90
N ASN A 116 0.07 7.41 -13.50
CA ASN A 116 0.25 8.60 -12.68
C ASN A 116 0.89 8.27 -11.32
N MET A 117 0.45 7.19 -10.68
CA MET A 117 1.04 6.69 -9.43
C MET A 117 2.49 6.23 -9.62
N ALA A 118 2.77 5.40 -10.62
CA ALA A 118 4.11 4.88 -10.87
C ALA A 118 5.11 6.02 -11.13
N ARG A 119 4.71 7.04 -11.90
CA ARG A 119 5.52 8.27 -12.11
C ARG A 119 5.79 9.04 -10.83
N ARG A 120 4.81 9.15 -9.92
CA ARG A 120 5.03 9.82 -8.62
C ARG A 120 5.98 9.02 -7.73
N ARG A 121 5.86 7.69 -7.73
CA ARG A 121 6.60 6.79 -6.84
C ARG A 121 7.99 6.43 -7.34
N SER A 122 8.23 6.46 -8.66
CA SER A 122 9.52 6.14 -9.28
C SER A 122 10.70 6.97 -8.79
N ARG A 123 10.45 8.17 -8.25
CA ARG A 123 11.47 9.05 -7.64
C ARG A 123 12.10 8.47 -6.37
N VAL A 124 11.39 7.56 -5.69
CA VAL A 124 11.78 6.99 -4.40
C VAL A 124 11.89 5.46 -4.47
N PHE A 125 11.37 4.86 -5.54
CA PHE A 125 11.37 3.41 -5.77
C PHE A 125 12.69 2.93 -6.38
N GLN A 126 13.29 1.89 -5.79
CA GLN A 126 14.49 1.27 -6.32
C GLN A 126 14.16 0.60 -7.67
N GLY A 127 14.94 0.88 -8.72
CA GLY A 127 14.68 0.38 -10.08
C GLY A 127 13.97 1.37 -11.02
N GLY A 128 13.64 2.57 -10.54
CA GLY A 128 13.16 3.66 -11.40
C GLY A 128 11.77 3.46 -11.97
N LEU A 129 11.45 4.16 -13.07
CA LEU A 129 10.09 4.24 -13.61
C LEU A 129 9.59 2.90 -14.18
N GLU A 130 10.44 2.17 -14.90
CA GLU A 130 10.04 0.92 -15.56
C GLU A 130 9.68 -0.17 -14.54
N MET A 131 10.50 -0.34 -13.50
CA MET A 131 10.20 -1.28 -12.42
C MET A 131 8.96 -0.85 -11.62
N ALA A 132 8.80 0.44 -11.35
CA ALA A 132 7.59 0.95 -10.70
C ALA A 132 6.32 0.69 -11.52
N ILE A 133 6.38 0.80 -12.86
CA ILE A 133 5.26 0.46 -13.74
C ILE A 133 4.97 -1.04 -13.67
N ASN A 134 5.99 -1.89 -13.80
CA ASN A 134 5.84 -3.35 -13.71
C ASN A 134 5.15 -3.78 -12.42
N ASP A 135 5.64 -3.30 -11.27
CA ASP A 135 5.11 -3.67 -9.97
C ASP A 135 3.68 -3.16 -9.78
N ALA A 136 3.39 -1.92 -10.24
CA ALA A 136 2.05 -1.37 -10.15
C ALA A 136 1.05 -2.13 -11.03
N VAL A 137 1.44 -2.50 -12.25
CA VAL A 137 0.59 -3.29 -13.17
C VAL A 137 0.34 -4.69 -12.62
N GLY A 138 1.39 -5.41 -12.21
CA GLY A 138 1.26 -6.76 -11.66
C GLY A 138 0.44 -6.78 -10.37
N THR A 139 0.63 -5.78 -9.50
CA THR A 139 -0.17 -5.61 -8.28
C THR A 139 -1.63 -5.30 -8.61
N ALA A 140 -1.88 -4.37 -9.57
CA ALA A 140 -3.24 -4.04 -9.99
C ALA A 140 -3.97 -5.27 -10.54
N TRP A 141 -3.31 -6.09 -11.36
CA TRP A 141 -3.87 -7.34 -11.86
C TRP A 141 -4.35 -8.23 -10.72
N MET A 142 -3.50 -8.49 -9.72
CA MET A 142 -3.86 -9.31 -8.57
C MET A 142 -5.04 -8.72 -7.77
N ILE A 143 -5.05 -7.40 -7.58
CA ILE A 143 -6.14 -6.71 -6.87
C ILE A 143 -7.44 -6.82 -7.64
N ILE A 144 -7.43 -6.64 -8.96
CA ILE A 144 -8.61 -6.75 -9.81
C ILE A 144 -9.20 -8.16 -9.71
N ARG A 145 -8.35 -9.20 -9.82
CA ARG A 145 -8.78 -10.61 -9.76
C ARG A 145 -9.30 -11.04 -8.39
N THR A 146 -8.95 -10.32 -7.32
CA THR A 146 -9.29 -10.69 -5.93
C THR A 146 -10.09 -9.62 -5.21
N PHE A 147 -10.65 -8.66 -5.96
CA PHE A 147 -11.28 -7.49 -5.37
C PHE A 147 -12.52 -7.91 -4.56
N PRO A 148 -12.64 -7.49 -3.28
CA PRO A 148 -13.75 -7.91 -2.43
C PRO A 148 -15.03 -7.10 -2.74
N HIS A 149 -15.60 -7.30 -3.94
CA HIS A 149 -16.74 -6.56 -4.49
C HIS A 149 -18.00 -6.58 -3.61
N HIS A 150 -18.20 -7.66 -2.85
CA HIS A 150 -19.28 -7.80 -1.86
C HIS A 150 -19.13 -6.85 -0.66
N ARG A 151 -17.90 -6.55 -0.22
CA ARG A 151 -17.62 -5.65 0.92
C ARG A 151 -17.45 -4.20 0.49
N ARG A 152 -17.09 -3.96 -0.78
CA ARG A 152 -16.77 -2.63 -1.32
C ARG A 152 -17.51 -2.37 -2.64
N PRO A 153 -18.84 -2.16 -2.60
CA PRO A 153 -19.66 -2.08 -3.80
C PRO A 153 -19.63 -0.71 -4.51
N ARG A 154 -18.87 0.26 -4.00
CA ARG A 154 -18.80 1.64 -4.51
C ARG A 154 -17.37 2.16 -4.50
N LYS A 155 -17.12 3.22 -5.28
CA LYS A 155 -15.82 3.88 -5.43
C LYS A 155 -14.76 2.89 -5.90
N ILE A 156 -15.11 2.06 -6.88
CA ILE A 156 -14.35 0.90 -7.32
C ILE A 156 -12.97 1.32 -7.82
N ALA A 157 -12.92 2.29 -8.73
CA ALA A 157 -11.66 2.80 -9.26
C ALA A 157 -10.78 3.39 -8.13
N ALA A 158 -11.35 4.18 -7.23
CA ALA A 158 -10.58 4.77 -6.13
C ALA A 158 -10.02 3.70 -5.18
N ASN A 159 -10.81 2.67 -4.86
CA ASN A 159 -10.37 1.57 -4.00
C ASN A 159 -9.27 0.73 -4.67
N ILE A 160 -9.41 0.39 -5.95
CA ILE A 160 -8.37 -0.35 -6.69
C ILE A 160 -7.08 0.48 -6.77
N ALA A 161 -7.16 1.77 -7.08
CA ALA A 161 -5.99 2.65 -7.13
C ALA A 161 -5.29 2.73 -5.77
N LYS A 162 -6.05 2.88 -4.69
CA LYS A 162 -5.54 2.95 -3.32
C LYS A 162 -4.87 1.64 -2.89
N ASP A 163 -5.51 0.51 -3.15
CA ASP A 163 -4.95 -0.81 -2.82
C ASP A 163 -3.69 -1.07 -3.65
N THR A 164 -3.70 -0.72 -4.94
CA THR A 164 -2.53 -0.86 -5.83
C THR A 164 -1.36 -0.04 -5.30
N GLU A 165 -1.59 1.22 -4.92
CA GLU A 165 -0.56 2.07 -4.35
C GLU A 165 0.00 1.50 -3.05
N TYR A 166 -0.91 1.02 -2.19
CA TYR A 166 -0.52 0.45 -0.91
C TYR A 166 0.36 -0.79 -1.09
N TYR A 167 -0.08 -1.76 -1.89
CA TYR A 167 0.63 -3.03 -2.04
C TYR A 167 1.91 -2.93 -2.88
N ALA A 168 1.91 -2.12 -3.95
CA ALA A 168 3.08 -1.96 -4.79
C ALA A 168 4.18 -1.12 -4.12
N PHE A 169 3.81 -0.06 -3.38
CA PHE A 169 4.79 0.95 -2.95
C PHE A 169 4.85 1.20 -1.44
N VAL A 170 3.82 0.88 -0.67
CA VAL A 170 3.78 1.26 0.76
C VAL A 170 4.05 0.07 1.67
N ARG A 171 3.50 -1.11 1.35
CA ARG A 171 3.56 -2.30 2.20
C ARG A 171 4.99 -2.72 2.49
N GLN A 172 5.85 -2.79 1.48
CA GLN A 172 7.25 -3.17 1.68
C GLN A 172 8.02 -2.14 2.54
N HIS A 173 7.76 -0.84 2.38
CA HIS A 173 8.37 0.18 3.25
C HIS A 173 7.85 0.12 4.69
N ARG A 174 6.58 -0.27 4.90
CA ARG A 174 6.05 -0.51 6.25
C ARG A 174 6.64 -1.77 6.88
N LEU A 175 6.79 -2.85 6.11
CA LEU A 175 7.44 -4.08 6.57
C LEU A 175 8.93 -3.85 6.86
N LYS A 176 9.68 -3.14 6.00
CA LYS A 176 11.08 -2.74 6.26
C LYS A 176 11.23 -1.76 7.44
N ARG A 177 10.18 -1.01 7.79
CA ARG A 177 10.13 -0.15 8.99
C ARG A 177 9.76 -0.92 10.26
N VAL A 178 9.20 -2.12 10.15
CA VAL A 178 9.31 -3.11 11.22
C VAL A 178 10.75 -3.57 11.18
N ARG A 179 11.61 -2.80 11.85
CA ARG A 179 12.99 -3.19 12.09
C ARG A 179 12.89 -4.53 12.81
N GLU A 180 13.35 -5.62 12.21
CA GLU A 180 13.82 -6.75 12.99
C GLU A 180 14.91 -6.17 13.88
N GLN A 181 14.52 -5.84 15.11
CA GLN A 181 15.48 -5.59 16.14
C GLN A 181 16.00 -6.98 16.48
N GLN A 182 17.30 -7.22 16.27
CA GLN A 182 17.94 -8.37 16.89
C GLN A 182 17.70 -8.19 18.38
N VAL A 183 16.72 -8.93 18.89
CA VAL A 183 16.43 -8.99 20.30
C VAL A 183 17.52 -9.88 20.85
N GLY A 184 18.46 -9.30 21.60
CA GLY A 184 19.41 -10.11 22.37
C GLY A 184 18.63 -11.05 23.28
N ASP A 185 19.22 -12.20 23.61
CA ASP A 185 18.64 -13.28 24.42
C ASP A 185 17.92 -12.75 25.68
N GLU A 186 18.40 -11.62 26.21
CA GLU A 186 17.84 -10.87 27.33
C GLU A 186 16.36 -10.45 27.19
N MET A 187 15.85 -9.99 26.03
CA MET A 187 14.40 -9.70 25.93
C MET A 187 13.56 -10.93 25.56
N LEU A 188 14.17 -12.01 25.06
CA LEU A 188 13.49 -13.31 24.97
C LEU A 188 13.31 -13.91 26.37
N GLN A 189 14.32 -13.83 27.23
CA GLN A 189 14.22 -14.15 28.67
C GLN A 189 13.08 -13.36 29.34
N GLY A 190 13.00 -12.04 29.10
CA GLY A 190 11.92 -11.22 29.66
C GLY A 190 10.50 -11.63 29.22
N THR A 191 10.33 -12.23 28.03
CA THR A 191 9.02 -12.75 27.59
C THR A 191 8.67 -14.13 28.18
N TYR A 192 9.67 -14.97 28.46
CA TYR A 192 9.46 -16.25 29.13
C TYR A 192 9.28 -16.08 30.65
N GLU A 193 9.98 -15.15 31.29
CA GLU A 193 9.81 -14.81 32.71
C GLU A 193 8.43 -14.22 32.98
N TYR A 194 7.86 -13.43 32.06
CA TYR A 194 6.51 -12.85 32.20
C TYR A 194 5.38 -13.89 32.25
N GLN A 195 5.60 -15.10 31.69
CA GLN A 195 4.62 -16.19 31.74
C GLN A 195 4.82 -17.15 32.91
N LEU A 196 5.98 -17.13 33.57
CA LEU A 196 6.31 -18.03 34.68
C LEU A 196 6.31 -17.33 36.05
N ALA A 197 6.52 -16.02 36.11
CA ALA A 197 6.48 -15.25 37.35
C ALA A 197 5.04 -14.77 37.66
N HIS A 198 4.19 -15.70 38.09
CA HIS A 198 3.29 -15.36 39.21
C HIS A 198 4.14 -15.46 40.48
N GLY A 199 5.09 -14.53 40.64
CA GLY A 199 5.79 -14.35 41.90
C GLY A 199 4.77 -13.89 42.94
N ASP A 200 4.81 -14.48 44.13
CA ASP A 200 3.97 -14.03 45.25
C ASP A 200 4.25 -12.54 45.49
N SER A 201 3.22 -11.78 45.87
CA SER A 201 3.37 -10.34 46.14
C SER A 201 4.46 -10.04 47.18
N GLU A 202 4.73 -11.00 48.07
CA GLU A 202 5.80 -10.95 49.06
C GLU A 202 7.20 -10.79 48.44
N ASP A 203 7.47 -11.39 47.28
CA ASP A 203 8.78 -11.28 46.61
C ASP A 203 8.98 -9.90 45.99
N PHE A 204 7.90 -9.30 45.47
CA PHE A 204 7.93 -7.95 44.92
C PHE A 204 8.14 -6.91 46.03
N ASP A 205 7.41 -7.03 47.13
CA ASP A 205 7.50 -6.10 48.26
C ASP A 205 8.90 -6.14 48.91
N ASN A 206 9.48 -7.34 49.06
CA ASN A 206 10.86 -7.51 49.55
C ASN A 206 11.88 -6.86 48.60
N ALA A 207 11.73 -7.06 47.29
CA ALA A 207 12.64 -6.47 46.30
C ALA A 207 12.53 -4.93 46.26
N MET A 208 11.35 -4.35 46.48
CA MET A 208 11.19 -2.89 46.57
C MET A 208 11.77 -2.32 47.87
N ALA A 209 11.62 -3.02 49.00
CA ALA A 209 12.21 -2.61 50.27
C ALA A 209 13.76 -2.62 50.19
N GLU A 210 14.34 -3.67 49.62
CA GLU A 210 15.79 -3.77 49.39
C GLU A 210 16.29 -2.68 48.42
N ALA A 211 15.52 -2.39 47.37
CA ALA A 211 15.86 -1.33 46.43
C ALA A 211 15.82 0.08 47.08
N GLU A 212 14.86 0.31 47.98
CA GLU A 212 14.78 1.55 48.76
C GLU A 212 15.95 1.68 49.74
N GLU A 213 16.29 0.62 50.47
CA GLU A 213 17.46 0.60 51.37
C GLU A 213 18.77 0.88 50.62
N ASN A 214 18.87 0.37 49.40
CA ASN A 214 20.04 0.57 48.54
C ASN A 214 19.99 1.87 47.71
N GLY A 215 19.03 2.77 47.98
CA GLY A 215 19.05 4.16 47.55
C GLY A 215 18.37 4.46 46.20
N VAL A 216 17.46 3.62 45.74
CA VAL A 216 16.58 3.96 44.61
C VAL A 216 15.70 5.16 44.98
N LYS A 217 15.51 6.09 44.04
CA LYS A 217 14.68 7.27 44.29
C LYS A 217 13.24 6.90 44.65
N ALA A 218 12.71 7.51 45.70
CA ALA A 218 11.36 7.27 46.20
C ALA A 218 10.26 7.40 45.12
N HIS A 219 10.38 8.34 44.19
CA HIS A 219 9.40 8.48 43.10
C HIS A 219 9.42 7.33 42.08
N HIS A 220 10.53 6.61 41.96
CA HIS A 220 10.63 5.40 41.14
C HIS A 220 9.98 4.21 41.86
N ILE A 221 10.21 4.04 43.16
CA ILE A 221 9.55 3.02 44.00
C ILE A 221 8.03 3.22 43.97
N GLU A 222 7.57 4.45 44.21
CA GLU A 222 6.14 4.79 44.20
C GLU A 222 5.48 4.49 42.85
N LEU A 223 6.13 4.86 41.74
CA LEU A 223 5.62 4.57 40.40
C LEU A 223 5.49 3.06 40.16
N LEU A 224 6.46 2.26 40.59
CA LEU A 224 6.43 0.81 40.42
C LEU A 224 5.35 0.15 41.30
N ASN A 225 5.18 0.61 42.55
CA ASN A 225 4.12 0.15 43.44
C ASN A 225 2.72 0.42 42.88
N ARG A 226 2.47 1.63 42.35
CA ARG A 226 1.18 1.96 41.72
C ARG A 226 0.88 1.05 40.53
N LEU A 227 1.88 0.75 39.71
CA LEU A 227 1.75 -0.16 38.57
C LEU A 227 1.54 -1.62 39.00
N ALA A 228 2.23 -2.08 40.04
CA ALA A 228 2.07 -3.43 40.59
C ALA A 228 0.67 -3.64 41.20
N ASN A 229 0.12 -2.60 41.84
CA ASN A 229 -1.26 -2.57 42.33
C ASN A 229 -2.33 -2.43 41.23
N GLY A 230 -1.93 -2.48 39.96
CA GLY A 230 -2.83 -2.55 38.82
C GLY A 230 -3.26 -1.21 38.23
N GLU A 231 -2.72 -0.07 38.68
CA GLU A 231 -3.01 1.21 38.04
C GLU A 231 -2.45 1.24 36.61
N HIS A 232 -3.25 1.73 35.65
CA HIS A 232 -2.77 1.88 34.29
C HIS A 232 -2.01 3.20 34.11
N SER A 233 -0.96 3.19 33.27
CA SER A 233 -0.13 4.38 33.00
C SER A 233 -0.91 5.59 32.46
N ARG A 234 -2.10 5.38 31.89
CA ARG A 234 -2.98 6.47 31.44
C ARG A 234 -3.63 7.21 32.61
N ASP A 235 -3.94 6.49 33.69
CA ASP A 235 -4.66 7.00 34.85
C ASP A 235 -3.64 7.72 35.75
N ILE A 236 -2.45 7.14 35.91
CA ILE A 236 -1.28 7.80 36.52
C ILE A 236 -0.95 9.11 35.79
N ALA A 237 -0.90 9.10 34.46
CA ALA A 237 -0.61 10.29 33.66
C ALA A 237 -1.63 11.43 33.88
N ALA A 238 -2.92 11.07 34.02
CA ALA A 238 -3.98 12.04 34.29
C ALA A 238 -3.84 12.65 35.70
N THR A 239 -3.50 11.84 36.70
CA THR A 239 -3.27 12.31 38.08
C THR A 239 -2.04 13.21 38.20
N GLU A 240 -0.95 12.86 37.51
CA GLU A 240 0.33 13.59 37.57
C GLU A 240 0.40 14.78 36.59
N GLY A 241 -0.63 15.01 35.77
CA GLY A 241 -0.64 16.09 34.79
C GLY A 241 0.37 15.95 33.65
N VAL A 242 0.80 14.73 33.34
CA VAL A 242 1.80 14.42 32.29
C VAL A 242 1.22 13.57 31.16
N SER A 243 1.99 13.34 30.10
CA SER A 243 1.56 12.45 29.03
C SER A 243 1.78 10.97 29.40
N ALA A 244 0.93 10.07 28.89
CA ALA A 244 1.12 8.63 29.04
C ALA A 244 2.45 8.12 28.47
N ARG A 245 3.05 8.84 27.49
CA ARG A 245 4.39 8.56 26.99
C ARG A 245 5.46 8.86 28.04
N THR A 246 5.29 9.95 28.77
CA THR A 246 6.20 10.36 29.85
C THR A 246 6.18 9.34 30.98
N VAL A 247 5.00 8.86 31.40
CA VAL A 247 4.89 7.80 32.43
C VAL A 247 5.57 6.50 32.00
N ARG A 248 5.47 6.12 30.72
CA ARG A 248 6.18 4.93 30.20
C ARG A 248 7.70 5.11 30.21
N GLN A 249 8.19 6.32 29.97
CA GLN A 249 9.61 6.63 30.08
C GLN A 249 10.07 6.55 31.55
N TYR A 250 9.32 7.14 32.48
CA TYR A 250 9.62 7.04 33.92
C TYR A 250 9.59 5.61 34.44
N ARG A 251 8.64 4.78 33.97
CA ARG A 251 8.62 3.35 34.30
C ARG A 251 9.92 2.67 33.86
N LYS A 252 10.38 2.95 32.64
CA LYS A 252 11.62 2.36 32.13
C LYS A 252 12.82 2.80 32.98
N ASP A 253 12.91 4.09 33.29
CA ASP A 253 14.00 4.64 34.09
C ASP A 253 13.99 4.07 35.52
N ALA A 254 12.80 3.88 36.11
CA ALA A 254 12.61 3.25 37.42
C ALA A 254 13.06 1.79 37.45
N VAL A 255 12.65 0.98 36.46
CA VAL A 255 13.05 -0.44 36.36
C VAL A 255 14.58 -0.58 36.20
N GLU A 256 15.19 0.24 35.35
CA GLU A 256 16.64 0.23 35.15
C GLU A 256 17.39 0.65 36.42
N GLU A 257 16.86 1.62 37.17
CA GLU A 257 17.46 2.07 38.42
C GLU A 257 17.40 0.98 39.49
N VAL A 258 16.23 0.35 39.69
CA VAL A 258 16.06 -0.78 40.62
C VAL A 258 16.98 -1.94 40.24
N ARG A 259 16.98 -2.33 38.96
CA ARG A 259 17.84 -3.42 38.47
C ARG A 259 19.31 -3.14 38.70
N ARG A 260 19.76 -1.91 38.43
CA ARG A 260 21.15 -1.51 38.67
C ARG A 260 21.52 -1.59 40.15
N VAL A 261 20.61 -1.21 41.04
CA VAL A 261 20.88 -1.17 42.48
C VAL A 261 20.89 -2.58 43.07
N LEU A 262 19.91 -3.43 42.73
CA LEU A 262 19.83 -4.80 43.24
C LEU A 262 20.92 -5.74 42.68
N LEU A 263 21.46 -5.45 41.49
CA LEU A 263 22.56 -6.24 40.91
C LEU A 263 23.96 -5.78 41.34
N ASN A 264 24.09 -4.61 41.97
CA ASN A 264 25.36 -4.06 42.44
C ASN A 264 25.43 -3.90 43.97
N GLY A 265 24.40 -4.34 44.69
CA GLY A 265 24.35 -4.43 46.16
C GLY A 265 25.05 -5.67 46.69
#